data_AF-A0A7V5NBE5-F1
#
_entry.id   AF-A0A7V5NBE5-F1
#
_cell.length_a   1.000
_cell.length_b   1.000
_cell.length_c   1.000
_cell.angle_alpha   90.00
_cell.angle_beta   90.00
_cell.angle_gamma   90.00
#
_symmetry.space_group_name_H-M   'P 1'
#
loop_
_entity.id
_entity.type
_entity.pdbx_description
1 polymer ?
#
loop_
_entity_poly.entity_id
_entity_poly.type
_entity_poly.pdbx_seq_one_letter_code
_entity_poly.pdbx_strand_id
1 'polypeptide(L)'
;MFRTTVLIEDHISQHPKVIPTLKNNFGVDIFFDNQPFDLKITYLPKDFTLEQVLKNPKDLIVWLYENQGAQRFGADNRLFLVLASKNNFEESWKLKRDFDFVFSEIDKFFDNATVSVKDEIVFSFKKKTYTTISKILIITK
;
A
#
# COMPACT_ATOMS: atom_id res chain seq x y z
N MET A 1 -3.63 11.92 14.48
CA MET A 1 -3.20 11.33 13.19
C MET A 1 -2.70 9.88 13.35
N PHE A 2 -2.04 9.52 14.45
CA PHE A 2 -1.45 8.17 14.68
C PHE A 2 -2.43 7.01 14.95
N ARG A 3 -3.70 7.26 15.31
CA ARG A 3 -4.62 6.16 15.71
C ARG A 3 -5.26 5.40 14.55
N THR A 4 -5.47 6.04 13.39
CA THR A 4 -6.20 5.41 12.27
C THR A 4 -5.37 4.35 11.55
N THR A 5 -4.07 4.62 11.34
CA THR A 5 -3.16 3.68 10.67
C THR A 5 -3.01 2.40 11.49
N VAL A 6 -2.91 2.52 12.81
CA VAL A 6 -2.82 1.37 13.73
C VAL A 6 -4.06 0.47 13.63
N LEU A 7 -5.25 1.03 13.50
CA LEU A 7 -6.48 0.24 13.34
C LEU A 7 -6.52 -0.51 12.00
N ILE A 8 -6.00 0.11 10.94
CA ILE A 8 -5.89 -0.55 9.63
C ILE A 8 -4.85 -1.68 9.68
N GLU A 9 -3.70 -1.43 10.29
CA GLU A 9 -2.64 -2.45 10.47
C GLU A 9 -3.12 -3.62 11.33
N ASP A 10 -3.85 -3.34 12.42
CA ASP A 10 -4.46 -4.36 13.28
C ASP A 10 -5.49 -5.20 12.52
N HIS A 11 -6.37 -4.55 11.74
CA HIS A 11 -7.34 -5.26 10.90
C HIS A 11 -6.66 -6.16 9.86
N ILE A 12 -5.66 -5.64 9.14
CA ILE A 12 -4.88 -6.43 8.16
C ILE A 12 -4.23 -7.64 8.84
N SER A 13 -3.68 -7.45 10.05
CA SER A 13 -3.00 -8.51 10.81
C SER A 13 -3.93 -9.64 11.26
N GLN A 14 -5.24 -9.38 11.31
CA GLN A 14 -6.26 -10.37 11.69
C GLN A 14 -6.82 -11.14 10.48
N HIS A 15 -6.49 -10.73 9.25
CA HIS A 15 -7.02 -11.38 8.04
C HIS A 15 -6.48 -12.83 7.88
N PRO A 16 -7.32 -13.84 7.61
CA PRO A 16 -6.89 -15.26 7.58
C PRO A 16 -5.78 -15.62 6.58
N LYS A 17 -5.62 -14.82 5.53
CA LYS A 17 -4.57 -14.99 4.51
C LYS A 17 -3.27 -14.24 4.80
N VAL A 18 -3.22 -13.52 5.92
CA VAL A 18 -2.08 -12.72 6.33
C VAL A 18 -1.43 -13.34 7.55
N ILE A 19 -0.10 -13.40 7.57
CA ILE A 19 0.67 -13.79 8.74
C ILE A 19 1.40 -12.53 9.24
N PRO A 20 0.98 -11.92 10.35
CA PRO A 20 1.64 -10.73 10.89
C PRO A 20 2.99 -11.08 11.53
N THR A 21 3.93 -10.14 11.53
CA THR A 21 5.21 -10.31 12.24
C THR A 21 5.11 -9.83 13.68
N LEU A 22 5.66 -10.61 14.63
CA LEU A 22 5.59 -10.30 16.07
C LEU A 22 6.51 -9.14 16.50
N LYS A 23 7.53 -8.84 15.69
CA LYS A 23 8.48 -7.74 15.88
C LYS A 23 8.97 -7.29 14.52
N ASN A 24 9.04 -5.97 14.33
CA ASN A 24 9.49 -5.30 13.11
C ASN A 24 11.01 -5.44 12.89
N ASN A 25 11.50 -6.68 12.91
CA ASN A 25 12.87 -7.02 12.60
C ASN A 25 12.96 -7.04 11.07
N PHE A 26 13.77 -6.14 10.50
CA PHE A 26 14.08 -6.06 9.07
C PHE A 26 13.00 -5.43 8.16
N GLY A 27 12.06 -4.65 8.71
CA GLY A 27 11.12 -3.86 7.89
C GLY A 27 10.07 -4.69 7.16
N VAL A 28 9.67 -5.82 7.73
CA VAL A 28 8.58 -6.67 7.24
C VAL A 28 7.44 -6.62 8.25
N ASP A 29 6.28 -6.14 7.82
CA ASP A 29 5.09 -6.04 8.68
C ASP A 29 4.22 -7.30 8.57
N ILE A 30 4.09 -7.86 7.37
CA ILE A 30 3.25 -9.03 7.10
C ILE A 30 3.88 -10.00 6.10
N PHE A 31 3.42 -11.25 6.12
CA PHE A 31 3.54 -12.17 5.00
C PHE A 31 2.16 -12.37 4.35
N PHE A 32 2.12 -12.27 3.02
CA PHE A 32 0.95 -12.55 2.20
C PHE A 32 1.38 -13.38 0.98
N ASP A 33 0.70 -14.50 0.76
CA ASP A 33 1.02 -15.44 -0.33
C ASP A 33 2.51 -15.87 -0.34
N ASN A 34 3.03 -16.19 0.85
CA ASN A 34 4.43 -16.53 1.12
C ASN A 34 5.47 -15.45 0.75
N GLN A 35 5.05 -14.22 0.50
CA GLN A 35 5.95 -13.08 0.27
C GLN A 35 5.92 -12.12 1.46
N PRO A 36 7.09 -11.63 1.92
CA PRO A 36 7.15 -10.59 2.94
C PRO A 36 6.73 -9.25 2.34
N PHE A 37 6.03 -8.42 3.10
CA PHE A 37 5.70 -7.05 2.73
C PHE A 37 5.86 -6.07 3.89
N ASP A 38 6.43 -4.91 3.57
CA ASP A 38 6.33 -3.67 4.33
C ASP A 38 5.01 -2.98 3.97
N LEU A 39 4.20 -2.65 4.98
CA LEU A 39 2.91 -1.97 4.79
C LEU A 39 3.14 -0.46 4.67
N LYS A 40 2.53 0.13 3.65
CA LYS A 40 2.59 1.58 3.43
C LYS A 40 1.21 2.15 3.18
N ILE A 41 0.64 2.74 4.23
CA ILE A 41 -0.65 3.43 4.16
C ILE A 41 -0.40 4.90 3.84
N THR A 42 -0.92 5.37 2.71
CA THR A 42 -0.73 6.74 2.21
C THR A 42 -2.00 7.30 1.57
N TYR A 43 -1.98 8.57 1.22
CA TYR A 43 -2.98 9.20 0.36
C TYR A 43 -2.48 9.24 -1.08
N LEU A 44 -3.42 9.43 -2.01
CA LEU A 44 -3.10 9.71 -3.40
C LEU A 44 -2.21 10.99 -3.48
N PRO A 45 -1.02 10.93 -4.11
CA PRO A 45 -0.19 12.11 -4.32
C PRO A 45 -0.91 13.16 -5.18
N LYS A 46 -0.60 14.44 -4.97
CA LYS A 46 -1.28 15.56 -5.66
C LYS A 46 -1.14 15.53 -7.18
N ASP A 47 -0.06 14.95 -7.68
CA ASP A 47 0.26 14.88 -9.12
C ASP A 47 -0.45 13.73 -9.84
N PHE A 48 -1.26 12.93 -9.12
CA PHE A 48 -2.01 11.82 -9.67
C PHE A 48 -3.52 12.06 -9.53
N THR A 49 -4.27 11.71 -10.57
CA THR A 49 -5.73 11.64 -10.52
C THR A 49 -6.20 10.21 -10.26
N LEU A 50 -7.41 10.06 -9.71
CA LEU A 50 -8.00 8.74 -9.47
C LEU A 50 -8.13 7.92 -10.77
N GLU A 51 -8.53 8.56 -11.86
CA GLU A 51 -8.67 7.91 -13.17
C GLU A 51 -7.34 7.35 -13.69
N GLN A 52 -6.25 8.11 -13.54
CA GLN A 52 -4.91 7.68 -13.95
C GLN A 52 -4.48 6.42 -13.19
N VAL A 53 -4.66 6.42 -11.86
CA VAL A 53 -4.19 5.32 -11.01
C VAL A 53 -5.07 4.07 -11.11
N LEU A 54 -6.37 4.22 -11.37
CA LEU A 54 -7.24 3.08 -11.65
C LEU A 54 -6.93 2.45 -13.02
N LYS A 55 -6.50 3.25 -13.99
CA LYS A 55 -6.10 2.76 -15.32
C LYS A 55 -4.73 2.09 -15.30
N ASN A 56 -3.75 2.68 -14.60
CA ASN A 56 -2.40 2.12 -14.48
C ASN A 56 -1.83 2.27 -13.05
N PRO A 57 -2.18 1.36 -12.14
CA PRO A 57 -1.74 1.45 -10.75
C PRO A 57 -0.23 1.28 -10.57
N LYS A 58 0.46 0.65 -11.53
CA LYS A 58 1.92 0.41 -11.46
C LYS A 58 2.72 1.71 -11.53
N ASP A 59 2.27 2.70 -12.29
CA ASP A 59 2.96 3.99 -12.40
C ASP A 59 3.01 4.69 -11.03
N LEU A 60 1.93 4.59 -10.26
CA LEU A 60 1.89 5.11 -8.90
C LEU A 60 2.86 4.34 -7.98
N ILE A 61 2.94 3.02 -8.09
CA ILE A 61 3.89 2.22 -7.30
C ILE A 61 5.33 2.66 -7.59
N VAL A 62 5.71 2.74 -8.88
CA VAL A 62 7.03 3.21 -9.30
C VAL A 62 7.32 4.59 -8.71
N TRP A 63 6.40 5.54 -8.88
CA TRP A 63 6.57 6.88 -8.35
C TRP A 63 6.75 6.90 -6.82
N LEU A 64 6.01 6.07 -6.07
CA LEU A 64 6.12 5.96 -4.62
C LEU A 64 7.50 5.43 -4.18
N TYR A 65 8.10 4.50 -4.92
CA TYR A 65 9.47 4.05 -4.66
C TYR A 65 10.53 5.10 -5.05
N GLU A 66 10.34 5.81 -6.16
CA GLU A 66 11.34 6.78 -6.64
C GLU A 66 11.36 8.06 -5.80
N ASN A 67 10.21 8.46 -5.24
CA ASN A 67 10.05 9.68 -4.45
C ASN A 67 10.19 9.45 -2.92
N GLN A 68 10.75 8.32 -2.51
CA GLN A 68 11.01 8.05 -1.10
C GLN A 68 12.17 8.92 -0.54
N GLY A 69 12.06 9.31 0.73
CA GLY A 69 13.11 10.10 1.39
C GLY A 69 14.44 9.32 1.46
N ALA A 70 15.55 9.98 1.10
CA ALA A 70 16.86 9.33 1.01
C ALA A 70 17.35 8.63 2.29
N GLN A 71 16.96 9.13 3.47
CA GLN A 71 17.30 8.52 4.76
C GLN A 71 16.44 7.28 5.09
N ARG A 72 15.35 7.06 4.36
CA ARG A 72 14.39 5.97 4.53
C ARG A 72 14.26 5.13 3.27
N PHE A 73 15.30 5.14 2.44
CA PHE A 73 15.34 4.34 1.23
C PHE A 73 15.24 2.86 1.60
N GLY A 74 14.29 2.18 0.96
CA GLY A 74 14.15 0.73 0.98
C GLY A 74 13.72 0.25 -0.41
N ALA A 75 14.21 -0.92 -0.78
CA ALA A 75 13.81 -1.63 -1.99
C ALA A 75 13.06 -2.94 -1.67
N ASP A 76 12.66 -3.09 -0.41
CA ASP A 76 11.88 -4.23 0.08
C ASP A 76 10.53 -4.29 -0.62
N ASN A 77 9.92 -5.47 -0.62
CA ASN A 77 8.57 -5.64 -1.10
C ASN A 77 7.60 -4.78 -0.29
N ARG A 78 6.75 -3.99 -0.97
CA ARG A 78 5.75 -3.13 -0.32
C ARG A 78 4.35 -3.43 -0.79
N LEU A 79 3.43 -3.43 0.16
CA LEU A 79 1.99 -3.36 -0.10
C LEU A 79 1.50 -1.96 0.25
N PHE A 80 1.11 -1.21 -0.78
CA PHE A 80 0.60 0.15 -0.62
C PHE A 80 -0.91 0.14 -0.44
N LEU A 81 -1.38 0.76 0.64
CA LEU A 81 -2.79 1.09 0.82
C LEU A 81 -2.97 2.58 0.54
N VAL A 82 -3.61 2.92 -0.57
CA VAL A 82 -3.82 4.30 -1.00
C VAL A 82 -5.27 4.70 -0.78
N LEU A 83 -5.47 5.64 0.13
CA LEU A 83 -6.78 6.22 0.40
C LEU A 83 -6.99 7.42 -0.53
N ALA A 84 -7.98 7.35 -1.42
CA ALA A 84 -8.24 8.36 -2.43
C ALA A 84 -9.72 8.77 -2.43
N SER A 85 -10.02 10.00 -2.04
CA SER A 85 -11.36 10.57 -2.22
C SER A 85 -11.46 11.34 -3.55
N LYS A 86 -12.59 11.25 -4.24
CA LYS A 86 -12.81 11.86 -5.57
C LYS A 86 -12.66 13.39 -5.62
N ASN A 87 -12.88 14.11 -4.51
CA ASN A 87 -13.15 15.56 -4.59
C ASN A 87 -12.21 16.47 -3.78
N ASN A 88 -11.54 16.02 -2.70
CA ASN A 88 -10.53 16.83 -1.98
C ASN A 88 -9.76 16.02 -0.90
N PHE A 89 -8.67 16.57 -0.38
CA PHE A 89 -7.93 16.04 0.78
C PHE A 89 -8.80 15.94 2.05
N GLU A 90 -9.73 16.89 2.26
CA GLU A 90 -10.67 16.88 3.39
C GLU A 90 -11.67 15.70 3.35
N GLU A 91 -12.10 15.27 2.16
CA GLU A 91 -13.00 14.13 2.00
C GLU A 91 -12.27 12.80 2.18
N SER A 92 -10.97 12.74 1.90
CA SER A 92 -10.13 11.57 2.21
C SER A 92 -10.04 11.31 3.73
N TRP A 93 -10.22 12.35 4.54
CA TRP A 93 -10.33 12.21 5.99
C TRP A 93 -11.69 11.66 6.44
N LYS A 94 -12.77 11.86 5.66
CA LYS A 94 -14.08 11.25 5.94
C LYS A 94 -14.09 9.76 5.60
N LEU A 95 -13.42 9.35 4.52
CA LEU A 95 -13.18 7.92 4.21
C LEU A 95 -12.47 7.20 5.37
N LYS A 96 -11.52 7.86 6.03
CA LYS A 96 -10.82 7.32 7.21
C LYS A 96 -11.71 7.09 8.43
N ARG A 97 -12.94 7.60 8.46
CA ARG A 97 -13.91 7.37 9.54
C ARG A 97 -14.92 6.28 9.20
N ASP A 98 -15.01 5.88 7.93
CA ASP A 98 -15.83 4.77 7.46
C ASP A 98 -14.99 3.49 7.51
N PHE A 99 -14.65 3.08 8.73
CA PHE A 99 -13.79 1.91 8.97
C PHE A 99 -14.41 0.64 8.40
N ASP A 100 -15.73 0.49 8.52
CA ASP A 100 -16.45 -0.67 7.96
C ASP A 100 -16.23 -0.78 6.45
N PHE A 101 -16.34 0.34 5.72
CA PHE A 101 -16.04 0.36 4.29
C PHE A 101 -14.57 0.03 4.01
N VAL A 102 -13.64 0.71 4.68
CA VAL A 102 -12.19 0.50 4.48
C VAL A 102 -11.79 -0.95 4.76
N PHE A 103 -12.26 -1.53 5.86
CA PHE A 103 -12.01 -2.92 6.24
C PHE A 103 -12.61 -3.89 5.24
N SER A 104 -13.84 -3.64 4.76
CA SER A 104 -14.44 -4.48 3.73
C SER A 104 -13.65 -4.48 2.40
N GLU A 105 -13.06 -3.36 2.01
CA GLU A 105 -12.22 -3.29 0.80
C GLU A 105 -10.86 -3.98 1.00
N ILE A 106 -10.31 -3.92 2.22
CA ILE A 106 -9.11 -4.66 2.60
C ILE A 106 -9.36 -6.17 2.53
N ASP A 107 -10.47 -6.65 3.12
CA ASP A 107 -10.82 -8.06 3.11
C ASP A 107 -11.02 -8.57 1.69
N LYS A 108 -11.80 -7.85 0.88
CA LYS A 108 -11.99 -8.15 -0.56
C LYS A 108 -10.67 -8.21 -1.31
N PHE A 109 -9.72 -7.32 -1.01
CA PHE A 109 -8.42 -7.33 -1.64
C PHE A 109 -7.65 -8.61 -1.31
N PHE A 110 -7.50 -8.96 -0.04
CA PHE A 110 -6.75 -10.16 0.35
C PHE A 110 -7.46 -11.46 -0.09
N ASP A 111 -8.79 -11.48 -0.12
CA ASP A 111 -9.56 -12.62 -0.58
C ASP A 111 -9.38 -12.93 -2.08
N ASN A 112 -9.15 -11.91 -2.91
CA ASN A 112 -9.07 -12.07 -4.36
C ASN A 112 -7.65 -11.92 -4.92
N ALA A 113 -6.77 -11.19 -4.22
CA ALA A 113 -5.40 -10.98 -4.67
C ALA A 113 -4.57 -12.26 -4.55
N THR A 114 -3.64 -12.41 -5.48
CA THR A 114 -2.55 -13.39 -5.43
C THR A 114 -1.27 -12.67 -5.82
N VAL A 115 -0.15 -13.08 -5.25
CA VAL A 115 1.16 -12.50 -5.56
C VAL A 115 1.84 -13.36 -6.61
N SER A 116 2.30 -12.73 -7.68
CA SER A 116 2.95 -13.42 -8.78
C SER A 116 4.07 -12.58 -9.38
N VAL A 117 4.82 -13.17 -10.32
CA VAL A 117 5.84 -12.46 -11.11
C VAL A 117 5.31 -11.22 -11.85
N LYS A 118 3.99 -11.13 -12.09
CA LYS A 118 3.38 -9.95 -12.71
C LYS A 118 3.38 -8.73 -11.80
N ASP A 119 3.60 -8.92 -10.51
CA ASP A 119 3.69 -7.88 -9.48
C ASP A 119 5.13 -7.36 -9.31
N GLU A 120 6.06 -7.83 -10.13
CA GLU A 120 7.40 -7.26 -10.20
C GLU A 120 7.34 -5.81 -10.69
N ILE A 121 8.06 -4.95 -9.97
CA ILE A 121 8.23 -3.52 -10.24
C ILE A 121 9.72 -3.24 -10.37
N VAL A 122 10.06 -2.54 -11.45
CA VAL A 122 11.39 -1.99 -11.69
C VAL A 122 11.31 -0.49 -11.50
N PHE A 123 12.19 0.07 -10.65
CA PHE A 123 12.22 1.50 -10.36
C PHE A 123 13.64 2.02 -10.22
N SER A 124 13.83 3.34 -10.38
CA SER A 124 15.15 3.98 -10.31
C SER A 124 15.27 4.94 -9.12
N PHE A 125 16.26 4.71 -8.27
CA PHE A 125 16.56 5.61 -7.16
C PHE A 125 18.03 6.02 -7.18
N LYS A 126 18.29 7.34 -7.20
CA LYS A 126 19.65 7.92 -7.26
C LYS A 126 20.53 7.29 -8.36
N LYS A 127 20.00 7.16 -9.57
CA LYS A 127 20.66 6.58 -10.76
C LYS A 127 21.01 5.09 -10.65
N LYS A 128 20.41 4.36 -9.70
CA LYS A 128 20.48 2.89 -9.60
C LYS A 128 19.09 2.30 -9.84
N THR A 129 19.04 1.17 -10.54
CA THR A 129 17.81 0.43 -10.81
C THR A 129 17.64 -0.68 -9.79
N TYR A 130 16.41 -0.86 -9.31
CA TYR A 130 16.03 -1.87 -8.33
C TYR A 130 14.82 -2.63 -8.84
N THR A 131 14.70 -3.88 -8.39
CA THR A 131 13.57 -4.77 -8.68
C THR A 131 12.98 -5.25 -7.38
N THR A 132 11.66 -5.22 -7.26
CA THR A 132 10.91 -5.63 -6.06
C THR A 132 9.55 -6.18 -6.44
N ILE A 133 8.90 -6.92 -5.54
CA ILE A 133 7.50 -7.33 -5.70
C ILE A 133 6.63 -6.33 -4.93
N SER A 134 5.64 -5.75 -5.61
CA SER A 134 4.79 -4.76 -4.95
C SER A 134 3.36 -4.80 -5.44
N LYS A 135 2.44 -4.54 -4.50
CA LYS A 135 1.01 -4.41 -4.78
C LYS A 135 0.47 -3.11 -4.23
N ILE A 136 -0.67 -2.70 -4.78
CA ILE A 136 -1.38 -1.51 -4.35
C ILE A 136 -2.87 -1.81 -4.27
N LEU A 137 -3.48 -1.41 -3.15
CA LEU A 137 -4.91 -1.35 -2.96
C LEU A 137 -5.30 0.13 -2.91
N ILE A 138 -6.13 0.56 -3.87
CA ILE A 138 -6.66 1.92 -3.94
C ILE A 138 -8.09 1.89 -3.40
N ILE A 139 -8.31 2.45 -2.22
CA ILE A 139 -9.65 2.57 -1.62
C ILE A 139 -10.21 3.94 -1.98
N THR A 140 -11.35 3.94 -2.66
CA THR A 140 -12.01 5.17 -3.12
C THR A 140 -13.53 5.07 -3.00
N LYS A 141 -14.19 6.23 -2.83
CA LYS A 141 -15.64 6.40 -2.77
C LYS A 141 -16.04 7.51 -3.73
#